data_AF-Q54461-F1
#
_entry.id   AF-Q54461-F1
#
_cell.length_a   1.000
_cell.length_b   1.000
_cell.length_c   1.000
_cell.angle_alpha   90.00
_cell.angle_beta   90.00
_cell.angle_gamma   90.00
#
_symmetry.space_group_name_H-M   'P 1'
#
loop_
_entity.id
_entity.type
_entity.pdbx_description
1 polymer ?
#
loop_
_entity_poly.entity_id
_entity_poly.type
_entity_poly.pdbx_seq_one_letter_code
_entity_poly.pdbx_strand_id
1 'polypeptide(L)'
;VLTTGHGEVRADKLLVATGRTPNTRSLALDAAGVTVNAQGAIVIDKGMRTSTPHIYAAGDCTDQPQFVYVAAAAGTRAAINMTGGDAAINLTAMPAVVFT
;
A
#
# COMPACT_ATOMS: atom_id res chain seq x y z
N VAL A 1 1.61 -0.03 -33.54
CA VAL A 1 0.26 -0.58 -33.78
C VAL A 1 -0.02 -1.59 -32.68
N LEU A 2 -1.15 -1.47 -31.97
CA LEU A 2 -1.60 -2.39 -30.93
C LEU A 2 -2.83 -3.13 -31.44
N THR A 3 -2.80 -4.46 -31.45
CA THR A 3 -3.96 -5.29 -31.81
C THR A 3 -4.80 -5.53 -30.56
N THR A 4 -6.10 -5.22 -30.63
CA THR A 4 -7.07 -5.42 -29.55
C THR A 4 -8.22 -6.31 -30.01
N GLY A 5 -9.09 -6.73 -29.10
CA GLY A 5 -10.33 -7.43 -29.44
C GLY A 5 -11.30 -6.62 -30.31
N HIS A 6 -11.07 -5.31 -30.47
CA HIS A 6 -11.87 -4.39 -31.27
C HIS A 6 -11.13 -3.85 -32.51
N GLY A 7 -10.01 -4.47 -32.89
CA GLY A 7 -9.21 -4.07 -34.05
C GLY A 7 -7.88 -3.41 -33.68
N GLU A 8 -7.27 -2.73 -34.66
CA GLU A 8 -5.94 -2.12 -34.51
C GLU A 8 -6.01 -0.66 -34.03
N VAL A 9 -5.14 -0.32 -33.07
CA VAL A 9 -4.91 1.07 -32.61
C VAL A 9 -3.50 1.51 -33.00
N ARG A 10 -3.36 2.70 -33.58
CA ARG A 10 -2.06 3.29 -33.96
C ARG A 10 -1.78 4.53 -33.11
N ALA A 11 -0.59 4.57 -32.48
CA ALA A 11 -0.13 5.68 -31.64
C ALA A 11 1.40 5.70 -31.60
N ASP A 12 1.99 6.86 -31.26
CA ASP A 12 3.45 7.02 -31.11
C ASP A 12 3.98 6.45 -29.79
N LYS A 13 3.14 6.49 -28.74
CA LYS A 13 3.49 6.05 -27.39
C LYS A 13 2.33 5.32 -26.73
N LEU A 14 2.66 4.42 -25.81
CA LEU A 14 1.72 3.68 -24.97
C LEU A 14 2.12 3.87 -23.50
N LEU A 15 1.15 4.30 -22.68
CA LEU A 15 1.29 4.34 -21.22
C LEU A 15 0.53 3.15 -20.62
N VAL A 16 1.22 2.32 -19.85
CA VAL A 16 0.62 1.24 -19.07
C VAL A 16 0.43 1.70 -17.63
N ALA A 17 -0.79 2.12 -17.30
CA ALA A 17 -1.17 2.59 -15.95
C ALA A 17 -2.25 1.69 -15.33
N THR A 18 -2.08 0.37 -15.44
CA THR A 18 -3.10 -0.63 -15.06
C THR A 18 -3.20 -0.91 -13.55
N GLY A 19 -2.30 -0.33 -12.74
CA GLY A 19 -2.33 -0.49 -11.29
C GLY A 19 -0.96 -0.37 -10.65
N ARG A 20 -0.91 -0.69 -9.36
CA ARG A 20 0.29 -0.70 -8.51
C ARG A 20 0.36 -2.01 -7.74
N THR A 21 1.56 -2.45 -7.41
CA THR A 21 1.82 -3.63 -6.59
C THR A 21 2.65 -3.22 -5.37
N PRO A 22 2.37 -3.75 -4.16
CA PRO A 22 3.22 -3.53 -3.00
C PRO A 22 4.69 -3.83 -3.29
N ASN A 23 5.57 -2.89 -2.95
CA ASN A 23 7.01 -3.02 -3.20
C ASN A 23 7.71 -3.70 -2.01
N THR A 24 7.49 -5.01 -1.84
CA THR A 24 7.91 -5.76 -0.65
C THR A 24 8.86 -6.92 -0.95
N ARG A 25 9.01 -7.31 -2.22
CA ARG A 25 9.68 -8.54 -2.64
C ARG A 25 11.16 -8.61 -2.27
N SER A 26 11.85 -7.47 -2.22
CA SER A 26 13.28 -7.39 -1.91
C SER A 26 13.59 -7.12 -0.44
N LEU A 27 12.59 -7.14 0.45
CA LEU A 27 12.75 -6.78 1.87
C LEU A 27 13.09 -7.97 2.79
N ALA A 28 13.20 -9.19 2.24
CA ALA A 28 13.47 -10.41 3.02
C ALA A 28 12.51 -10.60 4.22
N LEU A 29 11.22 -10.31 4.02
CA LEU A 29 10.19 -10.30 5.08
C LEU A 29 10.05 -11.64 5.81
N ASP A 30 10.21 -12.76 5.10
CA ASP A 30 10.18 -14.10 5.70
C ASP A 30 11.27 -14.26 6.76
N ALA A 31 12.48 -13.76 6.50
CA ALA A 31 13.58 -13.80 7.47
C ALA A 31 13.31 -12.88 8.68
N ALA A 32 12.48 -11.85 8.52
CA ALA A 32 12.05 -10.96 9.58
C ALA A 32 10.77 -11.42 10.30
N GLY A 33 10.20 -12.58 9.91
CA GLY A 33 8.94 -13.09 10.46
C GLY A 33 7.69 -12.28 10.09
N VAL A 34 7.76 -11.49 9.00
CA VAL A 34 6.68 -10.59 8.56
C VAL A 34 5.81 -11.26 7.50
N THR A 35 4.53 -11.45 7.80
CA THR A 35 3.54 -12.05 6.91
C THR A 35 3.10 -11.07 5.82
N VAL A 36 2.98 -11.57 4.60
CA VAL A 36 2.35 -10.87 3.47
C VAL A 36 1.10 -11.61 2.99
N ASN A 37 0.15 -10.89 2.39
CA ASN A 37 -1.01 -11.48 1.73
C ASN A 37 -0.68 -11.99 0.31
N ALA A 38 -1.66 -12.56 -0.39
CA ALA A 38 -1.49 -13.11 -1.75
C ALA A 38 -1.06 -12.07 -2.80
N GLN A 39 -1.28 -10.78 -2.54
CA GLN A 39 -0.86 -9.67 -3.42
C GLN A 39 0.53 -9.13 -3.04
N GLY A 40 1.17 -9.69 -2.02
CA GLY A 40 2.47 -9.25 -1.50
C GLY A 40 2.39 -8.05 -0.55
N ALA A 41 1.21 -7.63 -0.11
CA ALA A 41 1.08 -6.55 0.86
C ALA A 41 1.41 -7.06 2.28
N ILE A 42 2.14 -6.27 3.07
CA ILE A 42 2.41 -6.57 4.48
C ILE A 42 1.08 -6.54 5.24
N VAL A 43 0.75 -7.64 5.91
CA VAL A 43 -0.44 -7.73 6.75
C VAL A 43 -0.20 -6.95 8.04
N ILE A 44 -1.14 -6.08 8.38
CA ILE A 44 -1.06 -5.23 9.57
C ILE A 44 -2.34 -5.29 10.42
N ASP A 45 -2.20 -5.03 11.71
CA ASP A 45 -3.34 -4.76 12.60
C ASP A 45 -3.82 -3.30 12.50
N LYS A 46 -4.86 -2.94 13.28
CA LYS A 46 -5.39 -1.56 13.34
C LYS A 46 -4.38 -0.52 13.85
N GLY A 47 -3.34 -0.96 14.54
CA GLY A 47 -2.26 -0.15 15.06
C GLY A 47 -1.01 -0.13 14.17
N MET A 48 -1.11 -0.64 12.93
CA MET A 48 -0.03 -0.71 11.94
C MET A 48 1.09 -1.70 12.30
N ARG A 49 0.83 -2.64 13.24
CA ARG A 49 1.79 -3.69 13.64
C ARG A 49 1.75 -4.84 12.65
N THR A 50 2.91 -5.35 12.29
CA THR A 50 3.02 -6.59 11.50
C THR A 50 2.87 -7.83 12.38
N SER A 51 3.04 -9.02 11.81
CA SER A 51 3.15 -10.28 12.58
C SER A 51 4.37 -10.31 13.51
N THR A 52 5.37 -9.48 13.28
CA THR A 52 6.51 -9.29 14.19
C THR A 52 6.27 -8.06 15.07
N PRO A 53 6.15 -8.18 16.40
CA PRO A 53 5.65 -7.11 17.28
C PRO A 53 6.42 -5.79 17.28
N HIS A 54 7.71 -5.82 16.91
CA HIS A 54 8.59 -4.64 16.86
C HIS A 54 8.78 -4.10 15.44
N ILE A 55 8.08 -4.66 14.44
CA ILE A 55 8.09 -4.22 13.05
C ILE A 55 6.71 -3.69 12.69
N TYR A 56 6.69 -2.51 12.08
CA TYR A 56 5.49 -1.79 11.66
C TYR A 56 5.55 -1.50 10.17
N ALA A 57 4.40 -1.36 9.53
CA ALA A 57 4.31 -1.00 8.11
C ALA A 57 3.16 -0.01 7.88
N ALA A 58 3.32 0.89 6.92
CA ALA A 58 2.33 1.92 6.60
C ALA A 58 2.41 2.32 5.12
N GLY A 59 1.27 2.75 4.57
CA GLY A 59 1.15 3.18 3.17
C GLY A 59 1.08 2.02 2.18
N ASP A 60 1.44 2.27 0.92
CA ASP A 60 1.21 1.36 -0.21
C ASP A 60 1.88 -0.02 -0.13
N CYS A 61 2.78 -0.25 0.83
CA CYS A 61 3.33 -1.60 1.08
C CYS A 61 2.36 -2.50 1.87
N THR A 62 1.29 -1.93 2.43
CA THR A 62 0.20 -2.63 3.12
C THR A 62 -1.06 -2.69 2.25
N ASP A 63 -2.16 -3.17 2.81
CA ASP A 63 -3.48 -3.23 2.17
C ASP A 63 -4.32 -1.95 2.40
N GLN A 64 -3.73 -0.90 2.94
CA GLN A 64 -4.39 0.40 3.11
C GLN A 64 -4.65 1.09 1.77
N PRO A 65 -5.67 1.97 1.69
CA PRO A 65 -5.90 2.79 0.49
C PRO A 65 -4.65 3.56 0.06
N GLN A 66 -4.32 3.50 -1.23
CA GLN A 66 -3.08 4.02 -1.81
C GLN A 66 -3.14 5.53 -2.07
N PHE A 67 -3.29 6.31 -0.99
CA PHE A 67 -3.29 7.76 -1.02
C PHE A 67 -2.19 8.32 -0.12
N VAL A 68 -1.54 9.39 -0.56
CA VAL A 68 -0.43 10.01 0.20
C VAL A 68 -0.84 10.42 1.61
N TYR A 69 -2.06 10.95 1.80
CA TYR A 69 -2.57 11.34 3.11
C TYR A 69 -2.95 10.15 3.99
N VAL A 70 -3.31 9.00 3.40
CA VAL A 70 -3.51 7.75 4.15
C VAL A 70 -2.17 7.22 4.61
N ALA A 71 -1.16 7.19 3.74
CA ALA A 71 0.20 6.78 4.10
C ALA A 71 0.78 7.67 5.21
N ALA A 72 0.63 8.99 5.10
CA ALA A 72 1.07 9.93 6.13
C ALA A 72 0.34 9.69 7.47
N ALA A 73 -0.99 9.57 7.44
CA ALA A 73 -1.78 9.30 8.64
C ALA A 73 -1.41 7.96 9.28
N ALA A 74 -1.28 6.89 8.49
CA ALA A 74 -0.87 5.56 8.95
C ALA A 74 0.54 5.58 9.55
N GLY A 75 1.49 6.27 8.92
CA GLY A 75 2.87 6.43 9.43
C GLY A 75 2.90 7.07 10.82
N THR A 76 2.08 8.10 11.06
CA THR A 76 1.95 8.70 12.40
C THR A 76 1.39 7.72 13.43
N ARG A 77 0.42 6.87 13.07
CA ARG A 77 -0.17 5.85 13.97
C ARG A 77 0.86 4.78 14.31
N ALA A 78 1.60 4.31 13.31
CA ALA A 78 2.70 3.38 13.49
C ALA A 78 3.74 3.94 14.47
N ALA A 79 4.16 5.20 14.30
CA ALA A 79 5.12 5.85 15.19
C ALA A 79 4.62 5.97 16.64
N ILE A 80 3.38 6.45 16.84
CA ILE A 80 2.75 6.55 18.18
C ILE A 80 2.73 5.17 18.86
N ASN A 81 2.31 4.14 18.13
CA ASN A 81 2.16 2.79 18.66
C ASN A 81 3.51 2.10 18.89
N MET A 82 4.54 2.45 18.13
CA MET A 82 5.92 2.01 18.35
C MET A 82 6.47 2.57 19.68
N THR A 83 6.04 3.77 20.07
CA THR A 83 6.44 4.41 21.34
C THR A 83 5.52 4.09 22.53
N GLY A 84 4.65 3.07 22.42
CA GLY A 84 3.78 2.62 23.51
C GLY A 84 2.41 3.30 23.58
N GLY A 85 2.02 4.06 22.55
CA GLY A 85 0.66 4.58 22.42
C GLY A 85 -0.34 3.55 21.87
N ASP A 86 -1.59 3.99 21.76
CA ASP A 86 -2.68 3.24 21.12
C ASP A 86 -3.50 4.16 20.21
N ALA A 87 -3.15 4.16 18.92
CA ALA A 87 -3.74 4.99 17.89
C ALA A 87 -4.17 4.14 16.70
N ALA A 88 -5.40 4.38 16.22
CA ALA A 88 -5.93 3.79 15.00
C ALA A 88 -6.21 4.87 13.95
N ILE A 89 -6.22 4.48 12.68
CA ILE A 89 -6.65 5.35 11.58
C ILE A 89 -8.18 5.27 11.44
N ASN A 90 -8.82 6.42 11.22
CA ASN A 90 -10.23 6.52 10.89
C ASN A 90 -10.35 7.08 9.47
N LEU A 91 -10.89 6.28 8.56
CA LEU A 91 -11.01 6.60 7.14
C LEU A 91 -12.46 6.91 6.72
N THR A 92 -13.40 7.04 7.67
CA THR A 92 -14.83 7.25 7.37
C THR A 92 -15.12 8.49 6.52
N ALA A 93 -14.28 9.52 6.59
CA ALA A 93 -14.41 10.76 5.83
C ALA A 93 -13.20 11.02 4.91
N MET A 94 -12.56 9.95 4.40
CA MET A 94 -11.40 10.07 3.52
C MET A 94 -11.79 10.65 2.15
N PRO A 95 -11.22 11.78 1.71
CA PRO A 95 -11.47 12.32 0.38
C PRO A 95 -10.75 11.46 -0.68
N ALA A 96 -11.20 11.57 -1.93
CA ALA A 96 -10.46 11.12 -3.11
C ALA A 96 -10.49 12.25 -4.15
N VAL A 97 -9.35 12.53 -4.78
CA VAL A 97 -9.19 13.64 -5.73
C VAL A 97 -8.52 13.13 -7.00
N VAL A 98 -9.06 13.50 -8.15
CA VAL A 98 -8.47 13.27 -9.48
C VAL A 98 -8.19 14.64 -10.11
N PHE A 99 -6.95 14.87 -10.52
CA PHE A 99 -6.52 16.10 -11.18
C PHE A 99 -6.61 15.91 -12.71
N THR A 100 -7.81 16.02 -13.26
CA THR A 100 -8.10 15.89 -14.70
C THR A 100 -7.78 17.13 -15.50
#